data_AF-A0A2G5V9N4-F1
#
_entry.id   AF-A0A2G5V9N4-F1
#
_cell.length_a   1.000
_cell.length_b   1.000
_cell.length_c   1.000
_cell.angle_alpha   90.00
_cell.angle_beta   90.00
_cell.angle_gamma   90.00
#
_symmetry.space_group_name_H-M   'P 1'
#
loop_
_entity.id
_entity.type
_entity.pdbx_description
1 polymer ?
#
loop_
_entity_poly.entity_id
_entity_poly.type
_entity_poly.pdbx_seq_one_letter_code
_entity_poly.pdbx_strand_id
1 'polypeptide(L)'
;MAFILAVNTFNLKESADHMESLEEQLEDNQDKQAQLYAKMFQDIYELQKYAKKVRARRGSCGFKLLEKIAQICGDISGGSEVDLATICCSKQCPDSFIKASACPDKKA
;
A
#
# COMPACT_ATOMS: atom_id res chain seq x y z
N MET A 1 -33.80 27.67 -52.87
CA MET A 1 -32.53 27.87 -52.13
C MET A 1 -32.71 28.09 -50.62
N ALA A 2 -33.83 28.66 -50.12
CA ALA A 2 -34.01 28.92 -48.69
C ALA A 2 -34.04 27.67 -47.77
N PHE A 3 -34.65 26.57 -48.21
CA PHE A 3 -34.72 25.32 -47.43
C PHE A 3 -33.35 24.67 -47.16
N ILE A 4 -32.44 24.71 -48.14
CA ILE A 4 -31.09 24.13 -48.00
C ILE A 4 -30.27 24.93 -46.98
N LEU A 5 -30.40 26.25 -46.98
CA LEU A 5 -29.74 27.12 -46.00
C LEU A 5 -30.25 26.85 -44.57
N ALA A 6 -31.56 26.67 -44.40
CA ALA A 6 -32.17 26.37 -43.10
C ALA A 6 -31.71 25.02 -42.51
N VAL A 7 -31.64 23.97 -43.34
CA VAL A 7 -31.16 22.64 -42.92
C VAL A 7 -29.68 22.68 -42.50
N ASN A 8 -28.85 23.39 -43.25
CA ASN A 8 -27.43 23.54 -42.92
C ASN A 8 -27.22 24.35 -41.62
N THR A 9 -28.02 25.38 -41.38
CA THR A 9 -27.94 26.16 -40.12
C THR A 9 -28.39 25.36 -38.90
N PHE A 10 -29.35 24.44 -39.06
CA PHE A 10 -29.81 23.57 -37.97
C PHE A 10 -28.74 22.53 -37.61
N ASN A 11 -28.14 21.89 -38.61
CA ASN A 11 -27.04 20.94 -38.41
C ASN A 11 -25.81 21.59 -37.74
N LEU A 12 -25.49 22.82 -38.12
CA LEU A 12 -24.40 23.58 -37.49
C LEU A 12 -24.69 23.92 -36.03
N LYS A 13 -25.95 24.19 -35.69
CA LYS A 13 -26.36 24.46 -34.30
C LYS A 13 -26.31 23.18 -33.44
N GLU A 14 -26.85 22.07 -33.94
CA GLU A 14 -26.79 20.78 -33.25
C GLU A 14 -25.33 20.32 -33.04
N SER A 15 -24.47 20.54 -34.03
CA SER A 15 -23.02 20.29 -33.92
C SER A 15 -22.33 21.19 -32.89
N ALA A 16 -22.75 22.46 -32.75
CA ALA A 16 -22.18 23.39 -31.79
C ALA A 16 -22.59 23.02 -30.35
N ASP A 17 -23.86 22.71 -30.13
CA ASP A 17 -24.40 22.27 -28.84
C ASP A 17 -23.73 20.95 -28.38
N HIS A 18 -23.50 20.02 -29.33
CA HIS A 18 -22.76 18.80 -29.06
C HIS A 18 -21.29 19.03 -28.70
N MET A 19 -20.65 20.02 -29.33
CA MET A 19 -19.25 20.35 -29.08
C MET A 19 -19.08 20.99 -27.70
N GLU A 20 -19.99 21.90 -27.31
CA GLU A 20 -20.04 22.51 -25.98
C GLU A 20 -20.21 21.44 -24.89
N SER A 21 -21.12 20.47 -25.08
CA SER A 21 -21.28 19.36 -24.13
C SER A 21 -20.04 18.46 -24.03
N LEU A 22 -19.31 18.28 -25.14
CA LEU A 22 -18.07 17.52 -25.15
C LEU A 22 -16.96 18.23 -24.38
N GLU A 23 -16.85 19.54 -24.53
CA GLU A 23 -15.88 20.38 -23.81
C GLU A 23 -16.14 20.32 -22.31
N GLU A 24 -17.41 20.49 -21.88
CA GLU A 24 -17.81 20.36 -20.48
C GLU A 24 -17.43 18.98 -19.92
N GLN A 25 -17.74 17.90 -20.65
CA GLN A 25 -17.35 16.54 -20.22
C GLN A 25 -15.83 16.34 -20.14
N LEU A 26 -15.07 17.03 -20.98
CA LEU A 26 -13.62 16.91 -21.01
C LEU A 26 -12.99 17.62 -19.81
N GLU A 27 -13.48 18.81 -19.46
CA GLU A 27 -13.11 19.51 -18.22
C GLU A 27 -13.46 18.66 -16.98
N ASP A 28 -14.69 18.14 -16.94
CA ASP A 28 -15.17 17.28 -15.85
C ASP A 28 -14.29 16.02 -15.66
N ASN A 29 -13.86 15.42 -16.76
CA ASN A 29 -12.98 14.25 -16.73
C ASN A 29 -11.57 14.60 -16.26
N GLN A 30 -11.03 15.74 -16.67
CA GLN A 30 -9.73 16.22 -16.20
C GLN A 30 -9.75 16.49 -14.69
N ASP A 31 -10.80 17.12 -14.19
CA ASP A 31 -10.95 17.37 -12.75
C ASP A 31 -11.10 16.08 -11.95
N LYS A 32 -11.91 15.13 -12.43
CA LYS A 32 -12.03 13.79 -11.82
C LYS A 32 -10.70 13.07 -11.81
N GLN A 33 -9.93 13.15 -12.90
CA GLN A 33 -8.61 12.56 -12.99
C GLN A 33 -7.64 13.18 -11.96
N ALA A 34 -7.61 14.51 -11.84
CA ALA A 34 -6.79 15.21 -10.84
C ALA A 34 -7.16 14.82 -9.40
N GLN A 35 -8.46 14.73 -9.09
CA GLN A 35 -8.94 14.30 -7.77
C GLN A 35 -8.56 12.86 -7.45
N LEU A 36 -8.68 11.95 -8.43
CA LEU A 36 -8.26 10.55 -8.31
C LEU A 36 -6.77 10.45 -7.98
N TYR A 37 -5.93 11.18 -8.69
CA TYR A 37 -4.49 11.20 -8.40
C TYR A 37 -4.21 11.76 -7.00
N ALA A 38 -4.82 12.88 -6.61
CA ALA A 38 -4.63 13.46 -5.29
C ALA A 38 -4.98 12.48 -4.16
N LYS A 39 -6.13 11.79 -4.28
CA LYS A 39 -6.55 10.76 -3.34
C LYS A 39 -5.57 9.59 -3.28
N MET A 40 -5.14 9.08 -4.44
CA MET A 40 -4.17 7.99 -4.51
C MET A 40 -2.84 8.36 -3.84
N PHE A 41 -2.34 9.57 -4.07
CA PHE A 41 -1.10 10.05 -3.40
C PHE A 41 -1.26 10.13 -1.88
N GLN A 42 -2.42 10.60 -1.40
CA GLN A 42 -2.71 10.67 0.02
C GLN A 42 -2.77 9.28 0.66
N ASP A 43 -3.41 8.32 0.00
CA ASP A 43 -3.48 6.92 0.46
C ASP A 43 -2.08 6.28 0.52
N ILE A 44 -1.26 6.47 -0.53
CA ILE A 44 0.13 5.99 -0.55
C ILE A 44 0.93 6.59 0.60
N TYR A 45 0.79 7.90 0.85
CA TYR A 45 1.50 8.59 1.92
C TYR A 45 1.15 8.03 3.30
N GLU A 46 -0.14 7.83 3.59
CA GLU A 46 -0.57 7.24 4.86
C GLU A 46 -0.08 5.78 4.98
N LEU A 47 -0.19 4.96 3.94
CA LEU A 47 0.35 3.59 3.95
C LEU A 47 1.86 3.57 4.24
N GLN A 48 2.64 4.46 3.62
CA GLN A 48 4.07 4.58 3.89
C GLN A 48 4.36 4.98 5.35
N LYS A 49 3.56 5.88 5.93
CA LYS A 49 3.68 6.30 7.32
C LYS A 49 3.39 5.14 8.28
N TYR A 50 2.38 4.32 8.02
CA TYR A 50 2.12 3.09 8.78
C TYR A 50 3.30 2.11 8.65
N ALA A 51 3.81 1.89 7.44
CA ALA A 51 4.97 1.00 7.21
C ALA A 51 6.23 1.46 7.96
N LYS A 52 6.52 2.78 7.97
CA LYS A 52 7.64 3.37 8.73
C LYS A 52 7.49 3.12 10.23
N LYS A 53 6.28 3.30 10.79
CA LYS A 53 5.99 3.00 12.21
C LYS A 53 6.22 1.52 12.56
N VAL A 54 5.82 0.61 11.68
CA VAL A 54 6.02 -0.83 11.88
C VAL A 54 7.52 -1.18 11.85
N ARG A 55 8.29 -0.64 10.89
CA ARG A 55 9.75 -0.85 10.84
C ARG A 55 10.47 -0.33 12.08
N ALA A 56 10.11 0.85 12.57
CA ALA A 56 10.73 1.42 13.78
C ALA A 56 10.52 0.52 15.02
N ARG A 57 9.33 -0.08 15.18
CA ARG A 57 9.04 -1.06 16.26
C ARG A 57 9.81 -2.37 16.08
N ARG A 58 10.00 -2.85 14.84
CA ARG A 58 10.85 -4.00 14.57
C ARG A 58 12.33 -3.75 14.91
N GLY A 59 12.83 -2.52 14.77
CA GLY A 59 14.21 -2.19 15.13
C GLY A 59 14.52 -2.40 16.62
N SER A 60 13.64 -1.94 17.52
CA SER A 60 13.85 -2.08 18.96
C SER A 60 13.52 -3.47 19.50
N CYS A 61 12.46 -4.10 18.99
CA CYS A 61 12.12 -5.45 19.41
C CYS A 61 13.04 -6.50 18.80
N GLY A 62 13.43 -6.37 17.52
CA GLY A 62 14.32 -7.32 16.85
C GLY A 62 15.66 -7.46 17.57
N PHE A 63 16.24 -6.35 18.04
CA PHE A 63 17.47 -6.39 18.83
C PHE A 63 17.29 -7.14 20.16
N LYS A 64 16.25 -6.80 20.94
CA LYS A 64 15.94 -7.49 22.21
C LYS A 64 15.61 -8.97 22.01
N LEU A 65 15.00 -9.31 20.88
CA LEU A 65 14.67 -10.68 20.52
C LEU A 65 15.93 -11.47 20.16
N LEU A 66 16.87 -10.89 19.42
CA LEU A 66 18.17 -11.50 19.16
C LEU A 66 18.96 -11.74 20.45
N GLU A 67 18.98 -10.78 21.36
CA GLU A 67 19.59 -10.93 22.69
C GLU A 67 18.94 -12.07 23.48
N LYS A 68 17.60 -12.14 23.47
CA LYS A 68 16.85 -13.22 24.13
C LYS A 68 17.11 -14.59 23.50
N ILE A 69 17.22 -14.67 22.17
CA ILE A 69 17.58 -15.90 21.47
C ILE A 69 19.00 -16.33 21.86
N ALA A 70 19.96 -15.41 21.89
CA ALA A 70 21.33 -15.69 22.32
C ALA A 70 21.39 -16.20 23.78
N GLN A 71 20.58 -15.64 24.69
CA GLN A 71 20.49 -16.12 26.08
C GLN A 71 19.90 -17.54 26.18
N ILE A 72 18.90 -17.88 25.37
CA ILE A 72 18.23 -19.18 25.40
C ILE A 72 19.08 -20.28 24.73
N CYS A 73 19.78 -19.92 23.65
CA CYS A 73 20.42 -20.89 22.76
C CYS A 73 21.95 -20.90 22.80
N GLY A 74 22.59 -19.85 23.32
CA GLY A 74 24.03 -19.65 23.19
C GLY A 74 24.41 -19.25 21.77
N ASP A 75 24.56 -20.23 20.88
CA ASP A 75 24.88 -20.00 19.45
C ASP A 75 23.60 -19.95 18.61
N ILE A 76 23.44 -18.87 17.84
CA ILE A 76 22.33 -18.74 16.89
C ILE A 76 22.57 -19.70 15.73
N SER A 77 21.95 -20.87 15.75
CA SER A 77 21.89 -21.73 14.56
C SER A 77 21.12 -21.00 13.47
N GLY A 78 21.79 -20.72 12.36
CA GLY A 78 21.19 -19.98 11.25
C GLY A 78 19.98 -20.72 10.67
N GLY A 79 18.83 -20.06 10.65
CA GLY A 79 17.66 -20.48 9.87
C GLY A 79 16.48 -20.98 10.69
N SER A 80 15.83 -20.08 11.44
CA SER A 80 14.42 -20.28 11.79
C SER A 80 13.57 -20.00 10.54
N GLU A 81 12.81 -20.99 10.07
CA GLU A 81 11.81 -20.80 8.99
C GLU A 81 10.69 -19.83 9.42
N VAL A 82 10.57 -19.60 10.73
CA VAL A 82 9.59 -18.72 11.35
C VAL A 82 10.19 -17.32 11.57
N ASP A 83 9.51 -16.29 11.07
CA ASP A 83 9.83 -14.89 11.38
C ASP A 83 9.42 -14.54 12.81
N LEU A 84 10.30 -14.87 13.76
CA LEU A 84 10.14 -14.60 15.18
C LEU A 84 9.94 -13.10 15.46
N ALA A 85 10.51 -12.20 14.65
CA ALA A 85 10.32 -10.76 14.84
C ALA A 85 8.88 -10.33 14.50
N THR A 86 8.22 -10.98 13.54
CA THR A 86 6.81 -10.70 13.24
C THR A 86 5.87 -11.17 14.36
N ILE A 87 6.14 -12.35 14.92
CA ILE A 87 5.27 -12.98 15.93
C ILE A 87 5.54 -12.37 17.31
N CYS A 88 6.81 -12.38 17.73
CA CYS A 88 7.22 -12.06 19.09
C CYS A 88 7.27 -10.56 19.39
N CYS A 89 7.35 -9.71 18.35
CA CYS A 89 7.24 -8.26 18.53
C CYS A 89 5.80 -7.76 18.57
N SER A 90 4.85 -8.58 18.10
CA SER A 90 3.42 -8.28 18.19
C SER A 90 2.83 -8.78 19.50
N LYS A 91 3.31 -9.93 20.01
CA LYS A 91 2.92 -10.53 21.29
C LYS A 91 4.15 -11.15 21.94
N GLN A 92 4.35 -10.96 23.24
CA GLN A 92 5.53 -11.50 23.92
C GLN A 92 5.55 -13.04 23.86
N CYS A 93 6.62 -13.60 23.29
CA CYS A 93 6.76 -15.05 23.14
C CYS A 93 7.33 -15.70 24.41
N PRO A 94 6.83 -16.90 24.78
CA PRO A 94 7.43 -17.72 25.81
C PRO A 94 8.76 -18.33 25.33
N ASP A 95 9.65 -18.60 26.27
CA ASP A 95 11.01 -19.05 25.99
C ASP A 95 11.04 -20.43 25.31
N SER A 96 10.06 -21.29 25.61
CA SER A 96 9.88 -22.59 24.97
C SER A 96 9.63 -22.48 23.46
N PHE A 97 8.86 -21.48 23.03
CA PHE A 97 8.58 -21.24 21.61
C PHE A 97 9.82 -20.71 20.90
N ILE A 98 10.55 -19.78 21.53
CA ILE A 98 11.80 -19.24 20.99
C ILE A 98 12.83 -20.37 20.82
N LYS A 99 12.97 -21.25 21.82
CA LYS A 99 13.87 -22.39 21.74
C LYS A 99 13.50 -23.34 20.59
N ALA A 100 12.22 -23.72 20.49
CA ALA A 100 11.75 -24.63 19.45
C ALA A 100 11.93 -24.08 18.02
N SER A 101 11.76 -22.77 17.83
CA SER A 101 11.86 -22.14 16.51
C SER A 101 13.26 -21.71 16.13
N ALA A 102 14.01 -21.10 17.06
CA ALA A 102 15.34 -20.56 16.77
C ALA A 102 16.43 -21.64 16.83
N CYS A 103 16.26 -22.62 17.72
CA CYS A 103 17.30 -23.58 18.08
C CYS A 103 16.66 -24.95 18.34
N PRO A 104 15.98 -25.53 17.33
CA PRO A 104 15.45 -26.88 17.46
C PRO A 104 16.62 -27.78 17.82
N ASP A 105 16.49 -28.51 18.94
CA ASP A 105 17.49 -29.49 19.34
C ASP A 105 17.76 -30.36 18.10
N LYS A 106 19.00 -30.34 17.59
CA LYS A 106 19.42 -31.31 16.58
C LYS A 106 19.34 -32.68 17.25
N LYS A 107 18.15 -33.28 17.24
CA LYS A 107 18.03 -34.72 17.43
C LYS A 107 18.79 -35.34 16.26
N ALA A 108 19.80 -36.13 16.64
CA ALA A 108 20.58 -37.00 15.78
C ALA A 108 19.71 -37.82 14.82
#